data_AF-A0A1N6KXU4-F1
#
_entry.id   AF-A0A1N6KXU4-F1
#
_cell.length_a   1.000
_cell.length_b   1.000
_cell.length_c   1.000
_cell.angle_alpha   90.00
_cell.angle_beta   90.00
_cell.angle_gamma   90.00
#
_symmetry.space_group_name_H-M   'P 1'
#
loop_
_entity.id
_entity.type
_entity.pdbx_description
1 polymer ?
#
loop_
_entity_poly.entity_id
_entity_poly.type
_entity_poly.pdbx_seq_one_letter_code
_entity_poly.pdbx_strand_id
1 'polypeptide(L)'
;MRTDQCHLIVEDALCASCSVHTTRVHHSDFPEIRAECGSVADGVALLVKHLKCARENAQSNWRHELIDRAIADATEFLNAMAEAGPNHEAFCRCVARIPDQIEPMLPERSTSL
;
A
#
# COMPACT_ATOMS: atom_id res chain seq x y z
N MET A 1 14.81 -23.92 12.35
CA MET A 1 15.17 -23.16 11.13
C MET A 1 13.87 -22.70 10.48
N ARG A 2 13.51 -21.42 10.64
CA ARG A 2 12.43 -20.78 9.87
C ARG A 2 13.10 -19.65 9.09
N THR A 3 13.54 -19.94 7.87
CA THR A 3 13.75 -18.88 6.88
C THR A 3 12.35 -18.49 6.44
N ASP A 4 11.85 -17.48 7.12
CA ASP A 4 10.67 -16.71 6.76
C ASP A 4 10.83 -16.28 5.30
N GLN A 5 10.07 -16.90 4.41
CA GLN A 5 9.88 -16.38 3.07
C GLN A 5 8.90 -15.24 3.23
N CYS A 6 9.39 -14.05 3.58
CA CYS A 6 8.53 -12.87 3.57
C CYS A 6 8.00 -12.71 2.14
N HIS A 7 6.72 -13.03 1.95
CA HIS A 7 6.04 -12.91 0.66
C HIS A 7 5.72 -11.46 0.29
N LEU A 8 6.16 -10.51 1.12
CA LEU A 8 6.09 -9.08 0.86
C LEU A 8 7.24 -8.61 -0.02
N ILE A 9 6.88 -7.88 -1.06
CA ILE A 9 7.81 -7.23 -1.96
C ILE A 9 7.76 -5.73 -1.66
N VAL A 10 8.94 -5.17 -1.39
CA VAL A 10 9.16 -3.75 -1.09
C VAL A 10 9.97 -3.15 -2.23
N GLU A 11 9.43 -2.11 -2.85
CA GLU A 11 10.03 -1.42 -3.98
C GLU A 11 10.22 0.06 -3.66
N ASP A 12 11.36 0.62 -4.06
CA ASP A 12 11.54 2.07 -4.08
C ASP A 12 10.70 2.68 -5.20
N ALA A 13 9.94 3.72 -4.86
CA ALA A 13 9.09 4.45 -5.79
C ALA A 13 9.27 5.96 -5.57
N LEU A 14 8.88 6.75 -6.56
CA LEU A 14 8.78 8.20 -6.42
C LEU A 14 7.31 8.58 -6.42
N CYS A 15 6.91 9.42 -5.47
CA CYS A 15 5.55 9.94 -5.45
C CYS A 15 5.30 10.76 -6.72
N ALA A 16 4.22 10.43 -7.44
CA ALA A 16 3.88 11.09 -8.69
C ALA A 16 3.66 12.62 -8.56
N SER A 17 3.24 13.10 -7.38
CA SER A 17 2.91 14.52 -7.15
C SER A 17 4.10 15.36 -6.70
N CYS A 18 4.99 14.79 -5.87
CA CYS A 18 6.07 15.53 -5.18
C CYS A 18 7.47 15.06 -5.58
N SER A 19 7.58 13.95 -6.34
CA SER A 19 8.85 13.27 -6.71
C SER A 19 9.75 12.89 -5.53
N VAL A 20 9.21 12.88 -4.30
CA VAL A 20 9.91 12.42 -3.10
C VAL A 20 9.92 10.89 -3.08
N HIS A 21 10.99 10.32 -2.53
CA HIS A 21 11.10 8.88 -2.32
C HIS A 21 9.95 8.35 -1.46
N THR A 22 9.39 7.26 -1.93
CA THR A 22 8.30 6.51 -1.31
C THR A 22 8.65 5.04 -1.40
N THR A 23 8.05 4.27 -0.51
CA THR A 23 8.06 2.83 -0.56
C THR A 23 6.75 2.34 -1.13
N ARG A 24 6.81 1.45 -2.12
CA ARG A 24 5.68 0.66 -2.58
C ARG A 24 5.79 -0.75 -2.03
N VAL A 25 4.72 -1.24 -1.42
CA VAL A 25 4.67 -2.57 -0.80
C VAL A 25 3.49 -3.35 -1.37
N HIS A 26 3.72 -4.61 -1.70
CA HIS A 26 2.67 -5.54 -2.11
C HIS A 26 2.98 -6.97 -1.68
N HIS A 27 1.95 -7.83 -1.67
CA HIS A 27 2.12 -9.26 -1.43
C HIS A 27 2.35 -9.99 -2.75
N SER A 28 3.26 -10.97 -2.78
CA SER A 28 3.61 -11.73 -4.00
C SER A 28 2.42 -12.44 -4.64
N ASP A 29 1.50 -12.97 -3.83
CA ASP A 29 0.23 -13.56 -4.30
C ASP A 29 -0.82 -12.53 -4.76
N PHE A 30 -0.65 -11.26 -4.41
CA PHE A 30 -1.60 -10.18 -4.72
C PHE A 30 -0.88 -8.94 -5.27
N PRO A 31 -0.19 -9.05 -6.41
CA PRO A 31 0.53 -7.93 -7.01
C PRO A 31 -0.41 -6.80 -7.44
N GLU A 32 -1.72 -7.02 -7.54
CA GLU A 32 -2.72 -5.98 -7.80
C GLU A 32 -3.06 -5.14 -6.56
N ILE A 33 -2.84 -5.66 -5.35
CA ILE A 33 -3.12 -4.95 -4.09
C ILE A 33 -1.81 -4.36 -3.59
N ARG A 34 -1.65 -3.05 -3.80
CA ARG A 34 -0.42 -2.31 -3.44
C ARG A 34 -0.72 -1.20 -2.45
N ALA A 35 0.27 -0.85 -1.67
CA ALA A 35 0.29 0.33 -0.83
C ALA A 35 1.53 1.16 -1.15
N GLU A 36 1.38 2.48 -1.24
CA GLU A 36 2.49 3.42 -1.42
C GLU A 36 2.50 4.33 -0.21
N CYS A 37 3.62 4.41 0.49
CA CYS A 37 3.77 5.25 1.67
C CYS A 37 5.18 5.79 1.75
N GLY A 38 5.42 6.71 2.68
CA GLY A 38 6.77 7.16 2.98
C GLY A 38 7.67 6.04 3.45
N SER A 39 7.20 5.31 4.45
CA SER A 39 7.97 4.26 5.11
C SER A 39 7.47 2.87 4.74
N VAL A 40 8.35 1.87 4.88
CA VAL A 40 7.98 0.45 4.75
C VAL A 40 6.92 0.08 5.77
N ALA A 41 7.05 0.52 7.03
CA ALA A 41 6.10 0.20 8.10
C ALA A 41 4.69 0.75 7.81
N ASP A 42 4.59 2.00 7.37
CA ASP A 42 3.31 2.60 6.97
C ASP A 42 2.75 1.91 5.73
N GLY A 43 3.62 1.57 4.77
CA GLY A 43 3.24 0.85 3.55
C GLY A 43 2.65 -0.53 3.86
N VAL A 44 3.28 -1.29 4.74
CA VAL A 44 2.78 -2.59 5.19
C VAL A 44 1.48 -2.45 5.98
N ALA A 45 1.38 -1.48 6.89
CA ALA A 45 0.15 -1.22 7.63
C ALA A 45 -1.02 -0.82 6.71
N LEU A 46 -0.74 -0.05 5.66
CA LEU A 46 -1.72 0.33 4.64
C LEU A 46 -2.09 -0.88 3.76
N LEU A 47 -1.12 -1.72 3.39
CA LEU A 47 -1.37 -2.96 2.65
C LEU A 47 -2.30 -3.89 3.42
N VAL A 48 -2.12 -4.06 4.74
CA VAL A 48 -3.03 -4.83 5.60
C VAL A 48 -4.46 -4.28 5.53
N LYS A 49 -4.63 -2.95 5.51
CA LYS A 49 -5.98 -2.34 5.36
C LYS A 49 -6.58 -2.66 3.99
N HIS A 50 -5.79 -2.57 2.92
CA HIS A 50 -6.25 -2.89 1.57
C HIS A 50 -6.64 -4.37 1.44
N LEU A 51 -5.84 -5.28 2.01
CA LEU A 51 -6.15 -6.71 2.04
C LEU A 51 -7.43 -7.00 2.82
N LYS A 52 -7.65 -6.36 3.98
CA LYS A 52 -8.90 -6.49 4.74
C LYS A 52 -10.12 -6.05 3.93
N CYS A 53 -10.03 -4.92 3.23
CA CYS A 53 -11.10 -4.45 2.34
C CYS A 53 -11.33 -5.44 1.17
N ALA A 54 -10.26 -5.98 0.58
CA ALA A 54 -10.37 -6.99 -0.47
C ALA A 54 -11.02 -8.30 0.02
N ARG A 55 -10.77 -8.68 1.28
CA ARG A 55 -11.40 -9.84 1.93
C ARG A 55 -12.90 -9.66 2.07
N GLU A 56 -13.34 -8.48 2.52
CA GLU A 56 -14.77 -8.16 2.71
C GLU A 56 -15.56 -8.25 1.39
N ASN A 57 -14.91 -7.95 0.26
CA ASN A 57 -15.50 -7.98 -1.07
C ASN A 57 -15.32 -9.32 -1.82
N ALA A 58 -14.57 -10.27 -1.25
CA ALA A 58 -14.29 -11.54 -1.91
C ALA A 58 -15.52 -12.47 -1.86
N GLN A 59 -15.88 -13.05 -3.00
CA GLN A 59 -17.09 -13.88 -3.15
C GLN A 59 -16.85 -15.37 -2.85
N SER A 60 -15.61 -15.78 -2.55
CA SER A 60 -15.26 -17.19 -2.39
C SER A 60 -14.39 -17.45 -1.16
N ASN A 61 -14.69 -18.56 -0.46
CA ASN A 61 -13.99 -18.96 0.76
C ASN A 61 -12.49 -19.21 0.52
N TRP A 62 -12.12 -19.80 -0.63
CA TRP A 62 -10.70 -20.00 -0.98
C TRP A 62 -9.94 -18.67 -1.10
N ARG A 63 -10.61 -17.61 -1.57
CA ARG A 63 -10.01 -16.28 -1.70
C ARG A 63 -9.91 -15.60 -0.33
N HIS A 64 -10.88 -15.83 0.56
CA HIS A 64 -10.78 -15.38 1.95
C HIS A 64 -9.55 -15.99 2.63
N GLU A 65 -9.33 -17.29 2.49
CA GLU A 65 -8.19 -17.99 3.10
C GLU A 65 -6.82 -17.52 2.56
N LEU A 66 -6.73 -17.19 1.26
CA LEU A 66 -5.51 -16.61 0.69
C LEU A 66 -5.26 -15.20 1.22
N ILE A 67 -6.30 -14.37 1.30
CA ILE A 67 -6.18 -13.01 1.82
C ILE A 67 -5.85 -13.03 3.32
N ASP A 68 -6.42 -13.96 4.08
CA ASP A 68 -6.13 -14.13 5.50
C ASP A 68 -4.65 -14.51 5.74
N ARG A 69 -4.07 -15.36 4.87
CA ARG A 69 -2.63 -15.64 4.88
C ARG A 69 -1.80 -14.40 4.54
N ALA A 70 -2.15 -13.67 3.49
CA ALA A 70 -1.42 -12.45 3.13
C ALA A 70 -1.49 -11.37 4.23
N ILE A 71 -2.61 -11.28 4.97
CA ILE A 71 -2.72 -10.39 6.14
C ILE A 71 -1.81 -10.85 7.27
N ALA A 72 -1.75 -12.17 7.53
CA ALA A 72 -0.89 -12.74 8.56
C ALA A 72 0.59 -12.45 8.26
N ASP A 73 1.03 -12.75 7.04
CA ASP A 73 2.41 -12.53 6.58
C ASP A 73 2.79 -11.04 6.68
N ALA A 74 1.90 -10.14 6.26
CA ALA A 74 2.14 -8.71 6.37
C ALA A 74 2.20 -8.20 7.82
N THR A 75 1.41 -8.79 8.72
CA THR A 75 1.42 -8.44 10.14
C THR A 75 2.68 -8.96 10.83
N GLU A 76 3.12 -10.18 10.51
CA GLU A 76 4.36 -10.76 11.04
C GLU A 76 5.57 -9.93 10.64
N PHE A 77 5.65 -9.52 9.37
CA PHE A 77 6.69 -8.63 8.88
C PHE A 77 6.69 -7.27 9.60
N LEU A 78 5.52 -6.68 9.82
CA LEU A 78 5.40 -5.41 10.55
C LEU A 78 5.90 -5.53 11.99
N ASN A 79 5.57 -6.64 12.67
CA ASN A 79 6.05 -6.91 14.02
C ASN A 79 7.57 -7.08 14.06
N ALA A 80 8.14 -7.84 13.11
CA ALA A 80 9.59 -8.02 12.99
C ALA A 80 10.33 -6.68 12.75
N MET A 81 9.74 -5.77 11.97
CA MET A 81 10.30 -4.42 11.78
C MET A 81 10.21 -3.55 13.05
N ALA A 82 9.12 -3.66 13.82
CA ALA A 82 8.97 -2.90 15.06
C ALA A 82 10.06 -3.26 16.09
N GLU A 83 10.50 -4.52 16.12
CA GLU A 83 11.61 -4.98 16.95
C GLU A 83 12.98 -4.43 16.47
N ALA A 84 13.11 -4.06 15.20
CA ALA A 84 14.35 -3.58 14.58
C ALA A 84 14.59 -2.06 14.74
N GLY A 85 13.62 -1.29 15.25
CA GLY A 85 13.73 0.15 15.52
C GLY A 85 13.36 1.08 14.34
N PRO A 86 12.78 2.27 14.60
CA PRO A 86 12.22 3.12 13.54
C PRO A 86 13.30 3.96 12.84
N ASN A 87 13.53 3.71 11.54
CA ASN A 87 14.23 4.64 10.65
C ASN A 87 13.27 5.76 10.24
N HIS A 88 13.48 6.96 10.78
CA HIS A 88 12.66 8.14 10.54
C HIS A 88 13.28 8.98 9.41
N GLU A 89 13.07 8.59 8.16
CA GLU A 89 13.42 9.42 7.00
C GLU A 89 12.28 10.36 6.63
N ALA A 90 12.59 11.47 5.95
CA ALA A 90 11.59 12.45 5.55
C ALA A 90 10.68 11.88 4.45
N PHE A 91 9.37 11.80 4.73
CA PHE A 91 8.41 11.09 3.89
C PHE A 91 7.40 12.03 3.21
N CYS A 92 6.96 11.68 1.98
CA CYS A 92 5.96 12.49 1.28
C CYS A 92 4.59 12.43 1.97
N ARG A 93 3.98 13.60 2.21
CA ARG A 93 2.62 13.74 2.79
C ARG A 93 1.50 13.74 1.76
N CYS A 94 1.79 13.45 0.49
CA CYS A 94 0.77 13.44 -0.57
C CYS A 94 -0.23 12.28 -0.44
N VAL A 95 0.09 11.22 0.30
CA VAL A 95 -0.69 9.97 0.36
C VAL A 95 -1.72 9.95 1.50
N ALA A 96 -2.68 10.89 1.46
CA ALA A 96 -3.99 10.68 2.09
C ALA A 96 -5.13 10.69 1.05
N ARG A 97 -4.81 10.71 -0.25
CA ARG A 97 -5.80 10.79 -1.33
C ARG A 97 -5.84 9.47 -2.09
N ILE A 98 -6.85 8.66 -1.78
CA ILE A 98 -7.25 7.48 -2.56
C ILE A 98 -7.43 7.92 -4.03
N PRO A 99 -6.87 7.21 -5.03
CA PRO A 99 -7.11 7.50 -6.43
C PRO A 99 -8.49 6.97 -6.84
N ASP A 100 -9.55 7.58 -6.34
CA ASP A 100 -10.93 7.29 -6.76
C ASP A 100 -11.72 8.57 -7.06
N GLN A 101 -11.06 9.68 -7.38
CA GLN A 101 -11.75 10.87 -7.88
C GLN A 101 -11.13 11.28 -9.20
N ILE A 102 -11.46 10.51 -10.23
CA ILE A 102 -11.54 11.04 -11.59
C ILE A 102 -12.81 11.89 -11.61
N GLU A 103 -12.69 13.19 -11.39
CA GLU A 103 -13.68 14.13 -11.91
C GLU A 103 -13.06 14.92 -13.08
N PRO A 104 -13.80 15.03 -14.20
CA PRO A 104 -13.26 15.47 -15.48
C PRO A 104 -13.00 16.97 -15.51
N MET A 105 -11.90 17.34 -16.15
CA MET A 105 -11.61 18.72 -16.54
C MET A 105 -12.76 19.28 -17.40
N LEU A 106 -13.48 20.27 -16.88
CA LEU A 106 -14.34 21.13 -17.69
C LEU A 106 -13.47 22.29 -18.23
N PRO A 107 -13.48 22.56 -19.55
CA PRO A 107 -12.67 23.62 -20.13
C PRO A 107 -13.26 25.01 -19.80
N GLU A 108 -12.35 25.94 -19.52
CA GLU A 108 -12.62 27.35 -19.31
C GLU A 108 -13.25 27.96 -20.57
N ARG A 109 -14.53 28.29 -20.52
CA ARG A 109 -15.14 29.17 -21.52
C ARG A 109 -14.95 30.61 -21.09
N SER A 110 -13.85 31.19 -21.56
CA SER A 110 -13.77 32.63 -21.80
C SER A 110 -14.99 33.06 -22.61
N THR A 111 -15.78 33.99 -22.11
CA THR A 111 -16.58 34.86 -22.97
C THR A 111 -16.54 36.25 -22.36
N SER A 112 -15.59 37.06 -22.84
CA SER A 112 -15.68 38.51 -22.77
C SER A 112 -16.86 38.96 -23.62
N LEU A 113 -17.67 39.88 -23.10
CA LEU A 113 -18.29 41.02 -23.81
C LEU A 113 -18.90 41.97 -22.79
#